data_AF-I2NAM7-F1
#
_entry.id   AF-I2NAM7-F1
#
_cell.length_a   1.000
_cell.length_b   1.000
_cell.length_c   1.000
_cell.angle_alpha   90.00
_cell.angle_beta   90.00
_cell.angle_gamma   90.00
#
_symmetry.space_group_name_H-M   'P 1'
#
loop_
_entity.id
_entity.type
_entity.pdbx_description
1 polymer ?
#
loop_
_entity_poly.entity_id
_entity_poly.type
_entity_poly.pdbx_seq_one_letter_code
_entity_poly.pdbx_strand_id
1 'polypeptide(L)'
;MSDIEALLEELRKLPDTPAASTRELQALLGTVKSAAGRWADVLYAVQESAHGLVGPRAEAALTVAFRRAEESYVELEIALKDFGPSR
;
A
#
# COMPACT_ATOMS: atom_id res chain seq x y z
N MET A 1 6.62 10.98 -12.81
CA MET A 1 7.31 10.21 -11.76
C MET A 1 6.78 8.80 -11.84
N SER A 2 7.64 7.80 -11.83
CA SER A 2 7.22 6.39 -11.92
C SER A 2 6.50 5.95 -10.63
N ASP A 3 5.59 4.97 -10.72
CA ASP A 3 4.84 4.48 -9.54
C ASP A 3 5.78 3.95 -8.45
N ILE A 4 6.93 3.38 -8.86
CA ILE A 4 7.97 2.91 -7.94
C ILE A 4 8.66 4.08 -7.20
N GLU A 5 8.92 5.20 -7.87
CA GLU A 5 9.48 6.39 -7.22
C GLU A 5 8.49 6.96 -6.19
N ALA A 6 7.21 7.04 -6.53
CA ALA A 6 6.16 7.49 -5.62
C ALA A 6 6.03 6.57 -4.39
N LEU A 7 6.10 5.25 -4.58
CA LEU A 7 6.14 4.29 -3.47
C LEU A 7 7.35 4.54 -2.55
N LEU A 8 8.54 4.68 -3.12
CA LEU A 8 9.77 4.91 -2.36
C LEU A 8 9.72 6.24 -1.59
N GLU A 9 9.12 7.28 -2.15
CA GLU A 9 8.89 8.54 -1.45
C GLU A 9 8.01 8.38 -0.22
N GLU A 10 6.92 7.61 -0.29
CA GLU A 10 6.09 7.33 0.89
C GLU A 10 6.84 6.51 1.94
N LEU A 11 7.54 5.46 1.52
CA LEU A 11 8.29 4.59 2.44
C LEU A 11 9.40 5.34 3.18
N ARG A 12 10.05 6.32 2.53
CA ARG A 12 11.07 7.17 3.16
C ARG A 12 10.53 8.11 4.24
N LYS A 13 9.21 8.34 4.29
CA LYS A 13 8.57 9.14 5.35
C LYS A 13 8.33 8.34 6.62
N LEU A 14 8.50 7.01 6.58
CA LEU A 14 8.30 6.17 7.75
C LEU A 14 9.42 6.43 8.77
N PRO A 15 9.07 6.66 10.05
CA PRO A 15 10.05 6.83 11.11
C PRO A 15 10.70 5.49 11.48
N ASP A 16 11.97 5.53 11.88
CA ASP A 16 12.69 4.36 12.40
C ASP A 16 12.28 4.00 13.84
N THR A 17 11.58 4.90 14.54
CA THR A 17 11.12 4.72 15.91
C THR A 17 9.61 4.48 15.97
N PRO A 18 9.12 3.66 16.92
CA PRO A 18 7.69 3.49 17.16
C PRO A 18 7.00 4.82 17.47
N ALA A 19 5.72 4.93 17.09
CA ALA A 19 4.89 6.07 17.46
C ALA A 19 4.75 6.17 19.00
N ALA A 20 4.96 7.36 19.56
CA ALA A 20 4.84 7.66 20.98
C ALA A 20 3.49 8.28 21.35
N SER A 21 2.66 8.62 20.36
CA SER A 21 1.34 9.23 20.58
C SER A 21 0.30 8.75 19.59
N THR A 22 -0.99 8.90 19.95
CA THR A 22 -2.13 8.63 19.05
C THR A 22 -2.02 9.42 17.75
N ARG A 23 -1.59 10.68 17.82
CA ARG A 23 -1.41 11.55 16.65
C ARG A 23 -0.31 11.02 15.73
N GLU A 24 0.82 10.59 16.30
CA GLU A 24 1.90 9.98 15.53
C GLU A 24 1.48 8.66 14.90
N LEU A 25 0.74 7.82 15.62
CA LEU A 25 0.22 6.57 15.07
C LEU A 25 -0.77 6.82 13.92
N GLN A 26 -1.66 7.82 14.06
CA GLN A 26 -2.58 8.22 13.00
C GLN A 26 -1.82 8.71 11.75
N ALA A 27 -0.78 9.53 11.93
CA ALA A 27 0.06 9.99 10.82
C ALA A 27 0.79 8.82 10.15
N LEU A 28 1.37 7.91 10.95
CA LEU A 28 2.06 6.72 10.47
C LEU A 28 1.13 5.82 9.64
N LEU A 29 -0.07 5.54 10.14
CA LEU A 29 -1.08 4.76 9.40
C LEU A 29 -1.48 5.44 8.09
N GLY A 30 -1.53 6.78 8.07
CA GLY A 30 -1.76 7.57 6.85
C GLY A 30 -0.68 7.32 5.79
N THR A 31 0.59 7.38 6.21
CA THR A 31 1.73 7.10 5.34
C THR A 31 1.74 5.65 4.85
N VAL A 32 1.52 4.68 5.73
CA VAL A 32 1.50 3.25 5.36
C VAL A 32 0.32 2.95 4.42
N LYS A 33 -0.86 3.55 4.65
CA LYS A 33 -2.00 3.46 3.72
C LYS A 33 -1.62 3.98 2.34
N SER A 34 -0.99 5.15 2.26
CA SER A 34 -0.54 5.72 0.99
C SER A 34 0.43 4.78 0.27
N ALA A 35 1.42 4.24 1.00
CA ALA A 35 2.36 3.26 0.46
C ALA A 35 1.68 1.98 -0.03
N ALA A 36 0.66 1.47 0.67
CA ALA A 36 -0.11 0.30 0.22
C ALA A 36 -0.83 0.55 -1.11
N GLY A 37 -1.44 1.73 -1.28
CA GLY A 37 -2.05 2.14 -2.55
C GLY A 37 -1.03 2.21 -3.69
N ARG A 38 0.14 2.83 -3.44
CA ARG A 38 1.23 2.89 -4.43
C ARG A 38 1.80 1.52 -4.77
N TRP A 39 1.84 0.60 -3.81
CA TRP A 39 2.28 -0.76 -4.08
C TRP A 39 1.28 -1.52 -4.95
N ALA A 40 -0.03 -1.29 -4.78
CA ALA A 40 -1.05 -1.80 -5.69
C ALA A 40 -0.85 -1.26 -7.12
N ASP A 41 -0.59 0.05 -7.27
CA ASP A 41 -0.28 0.65 -8.58
C ASP A 41 0.93 -0.02 -9.26
N VAL A 42 2.02 -0.25 -8.52
CA VAL A 42 3.22 -0.94 -9.02
C VAL A 42 2.91 -2.37 -9.45
N LEU A 43 2.16 -3.12 -8.62
CA LEU A 43 1.79 -4.50 -8.94
C LEU A 43 0.88 -4.58 -10.17
N TYR A 44 -0.03 -3.62 -10.34
CA TYR A 44 -0.86 -3.50 -11.53
C TYR A 44 -0.01 -3.28 -12.79
N ALA A 45 0.95 -2.36 -12.76
CA ALA A 45 1.84 -2.10 -13.89
C ALA A 45 2.70 -3.33 -14.26
N VAL A 46 3.18 -4.08 -13.26
CA VAL A 46 3.91 -5.34 -13.46
C VAL A 46 3.01 -6.42 -14.06
N GLN A 47 1.76 -6.53 -13.58
CA GLN A 47 0.80 -7.49 -14.11
C GLN A 47 0.50 -7.24 -15.59
N GLU A 48 0.28 -5.99 -15.99
CA GLU A 48 0.09 -5.60 -17.38
C GLU A 48 1.30 -5.98 -18.25
N SER A 49 2.50 -5.81 -17.70
CA SER A 49 3.75 -6.18 -18.39
C SER A 49 3.96 -7.69 -18.49
N ALA A 50 3.41 -8.47 -17.55
CA ALA A 50 3.59 -9.92 -17.50
C ALA A 50 2.65 -10.67 -18.48
N HIS A 51 1.63 -10.00 -19.01
CA HIS A 51 0.64 -10.62 -19.88
C HIS A 51 1.28 -11.22 -21.13
N GLY A 52 1.09 -12.53 -21.33
CA GLY A 52 1.68 -13.27 -22.44
C GLY A 52 3.19 -13.55 -22.32
N LEU A 53 3.87 -13.06 -21.28
CA LEU A 53 5.28 -13.36 -20.98
C LEU A 53 5.45 -14.50 -19.99
N VAL A 54 4.45 -14.73 -19.14
CA VAL A 54 4.49 -15.75 -18.09
C VAL A 54 3.34 -16.74 -18.23
N GLY A 55 3.50 -17.93 -17.64
CA GLY A 55 2.44 -18.94 -17.65
C GLY A 55 1.25 -18.56 -16.74
N PRO A 56 0.08 -19.19 -16.93
CA PRO A 56 -1.16 -18.83 -16.20
C PRO A 56 -1.04 -18.82 -14.67
N ARG A 57 -0.19 -19.69 -14.11
CA ARG A 57 0.06 -19.74 -12.66
C ARG A 57 0.72 -18.45 -12.14
N ALA A 58 1.64 -17.87 -12.90
CA ALA A 58 2.32 -16.64 -12.54
C ALA A 58 1.38 -15.44 -12.69
N GLU A 59 0.57 -15.39 -13.75
CA GLU A 59 -0.47 -14.35 -13.92
C GLU A 59 -1.46 -14.36 -12.73
N ALA A 60 -1.93 -15.55 -12.34
CA ALA A 60 -2.81 -15.71 -11.18
C ALA A 60 -2.14 -15.26 -9.88
N ALA A 61 -0.85 -15.56 -9.68
CA ALA A 61 -0.10 -15.12 -8.51
C ALA A 61 0.05 -13.60 -8.45
N LEU A 62 0.31 -12.94 -9.59
CA LEU A 62 0.37 -11.48 -9.68
C LEU A 62 -0.98 -10.84 -9.36
N THR A 63 -2.07 -11.43 -9.87
CA THR A 63 -3.44 -10.95 -9.57
C THR A 63 -3.74 -11.04 -8.08
N VAL A 64 -3.33 -12.13 -7.41
CA VAL A 64 -3.49 -12.30 -5.96
C VAL A 64 -2.63 -11.30 -5.19
N ALA A 65 -1.39 -11.06 -5.62
CA ALA A 65 -0.52 -10.07 -4.99
C ALA A 65 -1.12 -8.65 -5.07
N PHE A 66 -1.63 -8.26 -6.25
CA PHE A 66 -2.31 -6.98 -6.46
C PHE A 66 -3.50 -6.83 -5.52
N ARG A 67 -4.42 -7.81 -5.50
CA ARG A 67 -5.60 -7.77 -4.61
C ARG A 67 -5.23 -7.64 -3.14
N ARG A 68 -4.19 -8.34 -2.68
CA ARG A 68 -3.72 -8.23 -1.28
C ARG A 68 -3.16 -6.85 -0.95
N ALA A 69 -2.57 -6.15 -1.92
CA ALA A 69 -2.15 -4.77 -1.72
C ALA A 69 -3.36 -3.83 -1.61
N GLU A 70 -4.39 -4.04 -2.44
CA GLU A 70 -5.66 -3.30 -2.34
C GLU A 70 -6.37 -3.56 -1.00
N GLU A 71 -6.47 -4.82 -0.58
CA GLU A 71 -7.03 -5.22 0.71
C GLU A 71 -6.28 -4.53 1.86
N SER A 72 -4.94 -4.52 1.80
CA SER A 72 -4.12 -3.82 2.80
C SER A 72 -4.44 -2.32 2.86
N TYR A 73 -4.61 -1.66 1.72
CA TYR A 73 -5.03 -0.25 1.66
C TYR A 73 -6.40 -0.04 2.34
N VAL A 74 -7.37 -0.90 2.06
CA VAL A 74 -8.73 -0.81 2.61
C VAL A 74 -8.72 -1.00 4.13
N GLU A 75 -8.03 -2.01 4.64
CA GLU A 75 -7.94 -2.26 6.08
C GLU A 75 -7.24 -1.12 6.83
N LEU A 76 -6.20 -0.53 6.23
CA LEU A 76 -5.55 0.66 6.79
C LEU A 76 -6.46 1.89 6.76
N GLU A 77 -7.32 2.02 5.75
CA GLU A 77 -8.35 3.06 5.73
C GLU A 77 -9.37 2.88 6.84
N ILE A 78 -9.81 1.65 7.11
CA ILE A 78 -10.71 1.33 8.21
C ILE A 78 -10.05 1.70 9.53
N ALA A 79 -8.81 1.25 9.77
CA ALA A 79 -8.07 1.59 10.97
C ALA A 79 -7.90 3.11 11.17
N LEU A 80 -7.68 3.87 10.09
CA LEU A 80 -7.60 5.34 10.16
C LEU A 80 -8.91 6.01 10.54
N LYS A 81 -10.06 5.44 10.13
CA LYS A 81 -11.38 5.99 10.47
C LYS A 81 -11.66 5.89 11.97
N ASP A 82 -11.06 4.94 12.69
CA ASP A 82 -11.18 4.80 14.14
C ASP A 82 -10.48 5.93 14.92
N PHE A 83 -9.61 6.71 14.27
CA PHE A 83 -9.02 7.93 14.84
C PHE A 83 -9.88 9.19 14.57
N GLY A 84 -11.00 9.06 13.86
CA GLY A 84 -12.00 10.13 13.67
C GLY A 84 -12.68 10.52 14.99
N PRO A 85 -13.46 11.62 15.02
CA PRO A 85 -14.02 12.13 16.27
C PRO A 85 -14.86 11.06 16.95
N SER A 86 -14.44 10.69 18.17
CA SER A 86 -15.27 9.94 19.11
C SER A 86 -16.58 10.72 19.24
N ARG A 87 -17.70 10.06 18.93
CA ARG A 87 -19.03 10.65 19.14
C ARG A 87 -19.24 11.03 20.60
#